data_AF-A0A6S6XC63-F1
#
_entry.id   AF-A0A6S6XC63-F1
#
_cell.length_a   1.000
_cell.length_b   1.000
_cell.length_c   1.000
_cell.angle_alpha   90.00
_cell.angle_beta   90.00
_cell.angle_gamma   90.00
#
_symmetry.space_group_name_H-M   'P 1'
#
loop_
_entity.id
_entity.type
_entity.pdbx_description
1 polymer ?
#
loop_
_entity_poly.entity_id
_entity_poly.type
_entity_poly.pdbx_seq_one_letter_code
_entity_poly.pdbx_strand_id
1 'polypeptide(L)'
;MKRHSGINSFFLEMILVLLFLSVSCAAVLQLFSAAHATARRSAELNAAMVLAQSAAETIQSAETPADLDRLFQNGRKKQEGKASVYTADCGADGSPAGQNAAYRVETAVRTSDAAPGVMLEAEITVSSGDGSSRRELFTLNTKKYFPG
;
A
#
# COMPACT_ATOMS: atom_id res chain seq x y z
N MET A 1 9.71 -62.87 41.61
CA MET A 1 9.55 -61.45 41.98
C MET A 1 9.02 -60.69 40.77
N LYS A 2 7.73 -60.30 40.78
CA LYS A 2 7.08 -59.59 39.67
C LYS A 2 7.54 -58.13 39.68
N ARG A 3 8.24 -57.69 38.63
CA ARG A 3 8.58 -56.28 38.42
C ARG A 3 7.34 -55.57 37.86
N HIS A 4 6.68 -54.76 38.69
CA HIS A 4 5.64 -53.85 38.22
C HIS A 4 6.31 -52.54 37.82
N SER A 5 6.85 -52.46 36.60
CA SER A 5 7.25 -51.19 36.00
C SER A 5 6.00 -50.47 35.50
N GLY A 6 5.19 -49.97 36.45
CA GLY A 6 4.08 -49.07 36.13
C GLY A 6 4.64 -47.66 35.93
N ILE A 7 4.47 -47.10 34.74
CA ILE A 7 4.67 -45.66 34.53
C ILE A 7 3.78 -44.94 35.56
N ASN A 8 4.39 -44.10 36.41
CA ASN A 8 3.67 -43.35 37.43
C ASN A 8 2.67 -42.41 36.73
N SER A 9 1.38 -42.51 37.08
CA SER A 9 0.26 -41.74 36.49
C SER A 9 0.54 -40.24 36.41
N PHE A 10 1.29 -39.70 37.38
CA PHE A 10 1.76 -38.32 37.40
C PHE A 10 2.56 -37.88 36.17
N PHE A 11 3.45 -38.75 35.65
CA PHE A 11 4.22 -38.42 34.45
C PHE A 11 3.33 -38.38 33.21
N LEU A 12 2.34 -39.28 33.13
CA LEU A 12 1.38 -39.31 32.02
C LEU A 12 0.53 -38.03 32.03
N GLU A 13 0.07 -37.60 33.21
CA GLU A 13 -0.68 -36.35 33.39
C GLU A 13 0.16 -35.13 32.99
N MET A 14 1.42 -35.06 33.43
CA MET A 14 2.32 -33.96 33.07
C MET A 14 2.58 -33.91 31.55
N ILE A 15 2.76 -35.07 30.90
CA ILE A 15 2.91 -35.14 29.44
C ILE A 15 1.64 -34.61 28.75
N LEU A 16 0.44 -34.99 29.21
CA LEU A 16 -0.82 -34.48 28.65
C LEU A 16 -0.96 -32.96 28.83
N VAL A 17 -0.60 -32.42 29.99
CA VAL A 17 -0.60 -30.97 30.25
C VAL A 17 0.38 -30.25 29.32
N LEU A 18 1.60 -30.77 29.18
CA LEU A 18 2.60 -30.17 28.28
C LEU A 18 2.21 -30.26 26.81
N LEU A 19 1.56 -31.35 26.39
CA LEU A 19 1.01 -31.48 25.04
C LEU A 19 -0.10 -30.45 24.80
N PHE A 20 -1.05 -30.32 25.72
CA PHE A 20 -2.13 -29.34 25.60
C PHE A 20 -1.60 -27.90 25.59
N LEU A 21 -0.64 -27.60 26.46
CA LEU A 21 0.06 -26.32 26.49
C LEU A 21 0.78 -26.05 25.16
N SER A 22 1.52 -27.04 24.63
CA SER A 22 2.25 -26.92 23.38
C SER A 22 1.33 -26.64 22.19
N VAL A 23 0.22 -27.38 22.07
CA VAL A 23 -0.79 -27.15 21.02
C VAL A 23 -1.43 -25.77 21.15
N SER A 24 -1.76 -25.35 22.37
CA SER A 24 -2.32 -24.02 22.65
C SER A 24 -1.34 -22.90 22.28
N CYS A 25 -0.06 -23.03 22.65
CA CYS A 25 0.99 -22.08 22.26
C CYS A 25 1.15 -22.00 20.75
N ALA A 26 1.15 -23.14 20.05
CA ALA A 26 1.24 -23.17 18.59
C ALA A 26 0.05 -22.42 17.94
N ALA A 27 -1.17 -22.62 18.43
CA ALA A 27 -2.35 -21.90 17.95
C ALA A 27 -2.25 -20.38 18.17
N VAL A 28 -1.80 -19.96 19.37
CA VAL A 28 -1.62 -18.52 19.68
C VAL A 28 -0.56 -17.88 18.79
N LEU A 29 0.57 -18.57 18.56
CA LEU A 29 1.64 -18.07 17.68
C LEU A 29 1.18 -17.92 16.23
N GLN A 30 0.38 -18.87 15.73
CA GLN A 30 -0.20 -18.78 14.38
C GLN A 30 -1.14 -17.58 14.26
N LEU A 31 -2.01 -17.38 15.26
CA LEU A 31 -2.91 -16.24 15.29
C LEU A 31 -2.13 -14.91 15.34
N PHE A 32 -1.09 -14.83 16.16
CA PHE A 32 -0.25 -13.64 16.26
C PHE A 32 0.49 -13.35 14.96
N SER A 33 1.03 -14.39 14.29
CA SER A 33 1.68 -14.26 12.99
C SER A 33 0.71 -13.73 11.93
N ALA A 34 -0.51 -14.29 11.86
CA ALA A 34 -1.54 -13.84 10.93
C ALA A 34 -1.99 -12.39 11.22
N ALA A 35 -2.17 -12.04 12.50
CA ALA A 35 -2.51 -10.69 12.92
C ALA A 35 -1.41 -9.69 12.57
N HIS A 36 -0.14 -10.04 12.78
CA HIS A 36 0.98 -9.17 12.44
C HIS A 36 1.09 -8.95 10.93
N ALA A 37 0.93 -10.00 10.12
CA ALA A 37 0.91 -9.89 8.66
C ALA A 37 -0.25 -8.99 8.18
N THR A 38 -1.42 -9.13 8.80
CA THR A 38 -2.60 -8.29 8.50
C THR A 38 -2.34 -6.83 8.88
N ALA A 39 -1.80 -6.57 10.07
CA ALA A 39 -1.48 -5.22 10.53
C ALA A 39 -0.48 -4.52 9.60
N ARG A 40 0.56 -5.25 9.16
CA ARG A 40 1.54 -4.73 8.21
C ARG A 40 0.90 -4.37 6.87
N ARG A 41 0.06 -5.25 6.31
CA ARG A 41 -0.67 -4.98 5.06
C ARG A 41 -1.60 -3.77 5.20
N SER A 42 -2.29 -3.63 6.32
CA SER A 42 -3.14 -2.46 6.59
C SER A 42 -2.34 -1.17 6.68
N ALA A 43 -1.16 -1.19 7.30
CA ALA A 43 -0.27 -0.03 7.36
C ALA A 43 0.23 0.38 5.96
N GLU A 44 0.65 -0.58 5.14
CA GLU A 44 1.08 -0.34 3.75
C GLU A 44 -0.06 0.24 2.90
N LEU A 45 -1.27 -0.31 3.01
CA LEU A 45 -2.46 0.22 2.31
C LEU A 45 -2.83 1.62 2.78
N ASN A 46 -2.76 1.89 4.07
CA ASN A 46 -3.07 3.21 4.62
C ASN A 46 -2.06 4.26 4.13
N ALA A 47 -0.77 3.93 4.13
CA ALA A 47 0.27 4.81 3.57
C ALA A 47 0.03 5.07 2.08
N ALA A 48 -0.30 4.03 1.30
CA ALA A 48 -0.61 4.16 -0.12
C ALA A 48 -1.84 5.05 -0.37
N MET A 49 -2.90 4.90 0.44
CA MET A 49 -4.10 5.72 0.36
C MET A 49 -3.80 7.20 0.66
N VAL A 50 -3.02 7.50 1.69
CA VAL A 50 -2.63 8.88 2.04
C VAL A 50 -1.81 9.52 0.91
N LEU A 51 -0.87 8.78 0.33
CA LEU A 51 -0.09 9.27 -0.82
C LEU A 51 -0.98 9.53 -2.05
N ALA A 52 -1.92 8.63 -2.33
CA ALA A 52 -2.86 8.81 -3.43
C ALA A 52 -3.77 10.04 -3.20
N GLN A 53 -4.26 10.23 -1.98
CA GLN A 53 -5.06 11.39 -1.61
C GLN A 53 -4.27 12.69 -1.72
N SER A 54 -3.03 12.72 -1.28
CA SER A 54 -2.17 13.90 -1.41
C SER A 54 -1.94 14.28 -2.89
N ALA A 55 -1.74 13.30 -3.77
CA ALA A 55 -1.66 13.53 -5.21
C ALA A 55 -3.01 14.02 -5.80
N ALA A 56 -4.13 13.48 -5.33
CA ALA A 56 -5.47 13.93 -5.75
C ALA A 56 -5.74 15.37 -5.30
N GLU A 57 -5.38 15.73 -4.08
CA GLU A 57 -5.49 17.10 -3.56
C GLU A 57 -4.63 18.06 -4.37
N THR A 58 -3.41 17.65 -4.74
CA THR A 58 -2.53 18.43 -5.63
C THR A 58 -3.23 18.72 -6.97
N ILE A 59 -3.88 17.72 -7.57
CA ILE A 59 -4.69 17.91 -8.79
C ILE A 59 -5.86 18.85 -8.52
N GLN A 60 -6.54 18.70 -7.38
CA GLN A 60 -7.65 19.56 -6.99
C GLN A 60 -7.24 21.00 -6.69
N SER A 61 -5.97 21.25 -6.36
CA SER A 61 -5.42 22.59 -6.18
C SER A 61 -5.01 23.29 -7.49
N ALA A 62 -4.92 22.58 -8.62
CA ALA A 62 -4.52 23.17 -9.90
C ALA A 62 -5.56 24.20 -10.38
N GLU A 63 -5.19 25.45 -10.62
CA GLU A 63 -6.14 26.47 -11.10
C GLU A 63 -6.45 26.31 -12.59
N THR A 64 -5.46 25.86 -13.35
CA THR A 64 -5.57 25.54 -14.77
C THR A 64 -4.98 24.16 -15.09
N PRO A 65 -5.37 23.52 -16.21
CA PRO A 65 -4.75 22.28 -16.65
C PRO A 65 -3.24 22.38 -16.89
N ALA A 66 -2.72 23.58 -17.19
CA ALA A 66 -1.30 23.83 -17.39
C ALA A 66 -0.50 23.82 -16.07
N ASP A 67 -1.15 24.07 -14.93
CA ASP A 67 -0.48 24.13 -13.62
C ASP A 67 -0.05 22.75 -13.12
N LEU A 68 -0.59 21.65 -13.66
CA LEU A 68 -0.16 20.31 -13.28
C LEU A 68 1.33 20.07 -13.55
N ASP A 69 1.84 20.58 -14.66
CA ASP A 69 3.26 20.50 -14.95
C ASP A 69 4.11 21.22 -13.91
N ARG A 70 3.56 22.27 -13.28
CA ARG A 70 4.20 23.01 -12.20
C ARG A 70 4.11 22.30 -10.85
N LEU A 71 2.95 21.71 -10.56
CA LEU A 71 2.69 21.03 -9.30
C LEU A 71 3.46 19.71 -9.18
N PHE A 72 3.72 19.03 -10.30
CA PHE A 72 4.45 17.76 -10.34
C PHE A 72 5.91 17.90 -10.86
N GLN A 73 6.51 19.09 -10.82
CA GLN A 73 7.88 19.35 -11.33
C GLN A 73 8.97 18.48 -10.71
N ASN A 74 8.77 18.07 -9.45
CA ASN A 74 9.73 17.24 -8.73
C ASN A 74 9.67 15.75 -9.12
N GLY A 75 8.68 15.37 -9.92
CA GLY A 75 8.51 14.02 -10.45
C GLY A 75 9.05 13.87 -11.87
N ARG A 76 8.99 12.64 -12.38
CA ARG A 76 9.27 12.33 -13.78
C ARG A 76 7.97 12.39 -14.58
N LYS A 77 7.97 13.10 -15.71
CA LYS A 77 6.84 13.13 -16.63
C LYS A 77 7.11 12.21 -17.82
N LYS A 78 6.12 11.41 -18.18
CA LYS A 78 6.10 10.63 -19.43
C LYS A 78 4.77 10.87 -20.14
N GLN A 79 4.82 11.07 -21.45
CA GLN A 79 3.62 11.13 -22.28
C GLN A 79 3.28 9.72 -22.77
N GLU A 80 2.06 9.24 -22.49
CA GLU A 80 1.54 7.98 -23.01
C GLU A 80 0.26 8.24 -23.82
N GLY A 81 0.44 8.38 -25.13
CA GLY A 81 -0.66 8.74 -26.04
C GLY A 81 -1.26 10.10 -25.68
N LYS A 82 -2.53 10.09 -25.23
CA LYS A 82 -3.26 11.30 -24.79
C LYS A 82 -3.15 11.56 -23.27
N ALA A 83 -2.46 10.70 -22.52
CA ALA A 83 -2.29 10.84 -21.08
C ALA A 83 -0.89 11.37 -20.74
N SER A 84 -0.83 12.27 -19.76
CA SER A 84 0.41 12.69 -19.10
C SER A 84 0.56 11.89 -17.82
N VAL A 85 1.62 11.10 -17.68
CA VAL A 85 1.90 10.30 -16.49
C VAL A 85 3.01 10.97 -15.69
N TYR A 86 2.71 11.36 -14.46
CA TYR A 86 3.67 11.90 -13.50
C TYR A 86 4.05 10.82 -12.49
N THR A 87 5.33 10.59 -12.30
CA THR A 87 5.86 9.56 -11.39
C THR A 87 6.68 10.21 -10.29
N ALA A 88 6.29 9.98 -9.04
CA ALA A 88 7.04 10.34 -7.86
C ALA A 88 7.42 9.08 -7.08
N ASP A 89 8.65 9.05 -6.57
CA ASP A 89 9.16 7.98 -5.72
C ASP A 89 9.22 8.51 -4.27
N CYS A 90 8.71 7.74 -3.32
CA CYS A 90 8.53 8.14 -1.93
C CYS A 90 9.17 7.13 -0.96
N GLY A 91 9.74 7.65 0.12
CA GLY A 91 10.23 6.88 1.26
C GLY A 91 9.09 6.26 2.07
N ALA A 92 9.43 5.44 3.06
CA ALA A 92 8.46 4.80 3.95
C ALA A 92 7.66 5.82 4.81
N ASP A 93 8.24 6.99 5.02
CA ASP A 93 7.66 8.15 5.71
C ASP A 93 6.85 9.08 4.79
N GLY A 94 6.78 8.76 3.49
CA GLY A 94 6.11 9.58 2.48
C GLY A 94 6.95 10.76 1.98
N SER A 95 8.20 10.90 2.42
CA SER A 95 9.11 11.93 1.90
C SER A 95 9.55 11.61 0.46
N PRO A 96 9.92 12.61 -0.36
CA PRO A 96 10.47 12.36 -1.69
C PRO A 96 11.75 11.52 -1.60
N ALA A 97 11.81 10.41 -2.33
CA ALA A 97 12.95 9.51 -2.37
C ALA A 97 13.45 9.31 -3.81
N GLY A 98 14.76 9.18 -3.98
CA GLY A 98 15.37 8.85 -5.27
C GLY A 98 15.62 7.35 -5.38
N GLN A 99 16.80 6.92 -4.96
CA GLN A 99 17.14 5.50 -4.87
C GLN A 99 16.55 4.90 -3.59
N ASN A 100 16.09 3.64 -3.65
CA ASN A 100 15.50 2.89 -2.53
C ASN A 100 14.14 3.44 -2.02
N ALA A 101 13.29 3.87 -2.95
CA ALA A 101 11.93 4.29 -2.64
C ALA A 101 11.07 3.11 -2.16
N ALA A 102 10.32 3.32 -1.08
CA ALA A 102 9.38 2.33 -0.55
C ALA A 102 8.10 2.27 -1.38
N TYR A 103 7.70 3.43 -1.91
CA TYR A 103 6.49 3.59 -2.70
C TYR A 103 6.78 4.36 -3.98
N ARG A 104 5.98 4.08 -5.01
CA ARG A 104 5.90 4.88 -6.23
C ARG A 104 4.47 5.30 -6.45
N VAL A 105 4.29 6.60 -6.68
CA VAL A 105 3.01 7.22 -7.02
C VAL A 105 3.04 7.56 -8.51
N GLU A 106 2.12 7.00 -9.27
CA GLU A 106 1.92 7.29 -10.69
C GLU A 106 0.57 7.97 -10.89
N THR A 107 0.60 9.19 -11.41
CA THR A 107 -0.58 10.01 -11.66
C THR A 107 -0.76 10.14 -13.17
N ALA A 108 -1.66 9.35 -13.74
CA ALA A 108 -2.02 9.39 -15.14
C ALA A 108 -3.17 10.36 -15.36
N VAL A 109 -2.91 11.46 -16.05
CA VAL A 109 -3.86 12.56 -16.28
C VAL A 109 -4.31 12.58 -17.73
N ARG A 110 -5.62 12.66 -17.94
CA ARG A 110 -6.26 12.78 -19.24
C ARG A 110 -7.17 13.99 -19.24
N THR A 111 -7.21 14.68 -20.36
CA THR A 111 -8.04 15.86 -20.55
C THR A 111 -9.07 15.57 -21.63
N SER A 112 -10.32 15.95 -21.39
CA SER A 112 -11.43 15.80 -22.32
C SER A 112 -12.25 17.08 -22.40
N ASP A 113 -12.81 17.36 -23.56
CA ASP A 113 -13.65 18.54 -23.78
C ASP A 113 -15.01 18.36 -23.08
N ALA A 114 -15.41 19.35 -22.28
CA ALA A 114 -16.67 19.36 -21.54
C ALA A 114 -17.31 20.74 -21.64
N ALA A 115 -18.00 21.01 -22.76
CA ALA A 115 -18.54 22.35 -23.04
C ALA A 115 -19.54 22.82 -21.96
N PRO A 116 -19.43 24.07 -21.42
CA PRO A 116 -18.42 25.10 -21.71
C PRO A 116 -17.19 25.00 -20.78
N GLY A 117 -16.18 24.22 -21.16
CA GLY A 117 -15.02 23.96 -20.32
C GLY A 117 -14.28 22.66 -20.66
N VAL A 118 -13.45 22.22 -19.72
CA VAL A 118 -12.57 21.07 -19.86
C VAL A 118 -12.68 20.19 -18.62
N MET A 119 -12.83 18.88 -18.82
CA MET A 119 -12.78 17.89 -17.74
C MET A 119 -11.41 17.21 -17.72
N LEU A 120 -10.75 17.30 -16.56
CA LEU A 120 -9.54 16.57 -16.26
C LEU A 120 -9.90 15.32 -15.46
N GLU A 121 -9.44 14.17 -15.92
CA GLU A 121 -9.55 12.90 -15.24
C GLU A 121 -8.15 12.43 -14.87
N ALA A 122 -7.96 12.05 -13.61
CA ALA A 122 -6.69 11.52 -13.13
C ALA A 122 -6.90 10.18 -12.45
N GLU A 123 -6.03 9.24 -12.80
CA GLU A 123 -5.89 7.95 -12.13
C GLU A 123 -4.55 7.95 -11.39
N ILE A 124 -4.61 7.71 -10.09
CA ILE A 124 -3.47 7.76 -9.19
C ILE A 124 -3.25 6.37 -8.66
N THR A 125 -2.14 5.74 -9.05
CA THR A 125 -1.78 4.39 -8.64
C THR A 125 -0.55 4.45 -7.75
N VAL A 126 -0.67 3.83 -6.58
CA VAL A 126 0.44 3.71 -5.62
C VAL A 126 0.87 2.25 -5.54
N SER A 127 2.16 2.04 -5.76
CA SER A 127 2.78 0.73 -5.80
C SER A 127 3.94 0.65 -4.81
N SER A 128 4.20 -0.56 -4.30
CA SER A 128 5.34 -0.88 -3.44
C SER A 128 6.26 -1.87 -4.12
N GLY A 129 7.56 -1.76 -3.87
CA GLY A 129 8.59 -2.65 -4.42
C GLY A 129 9.59 -1.92 -5.31
N ASP A 130 10.75 -2.57 -5.49
CA ASP A 130 11.85 -2.03 -6.27
C ASP A 130 11.73 -2.42 -7.75
N GLY A 131 12.08 -1.47 -8.62
CA GLY A 131 12.30 -1.63 -10.07
C GLY A 131 11.30 -2.51 -10.82
N SER A 132 11.59 -3.81 -10.85
CA SER A 132 11.02 -4.85 -11.71
C SER A 132 9.95 -5.75 -11.06
N SER A 133 9.72 -5.64 -9.75
CA SER A 133 8.63 -6.37 -9.05
C SER A 133 7.82 -5.41 -8.20
N ARG A 134 7.09 -4.52 -8.89
CA ARG A 134 6.13 -3.63 -8.25
C ARG A 134 4.80 -4.32 -8.04
N ARG A 135 4.29 -4.20 -6.83
CA ARG A 135 2.94 -4.58 -6.46
C ARG A 135 2.10 -3.33 -6.30
N GLU A 136 1.00 -3.27 -7.04
CA GLU A 136 -0.02 -2.24 -6.82
C GLU A 136 -0.65 -2.43 -5.43
N LEU A 137 -0.68 -1.34 -4.66
CA LEU A 137 -1.29 -1.32 -3.34
C LEU A 137 -2.67 -0.66 -3.37
N PHE A 138 -2.78 0.47 -4.06
CA PHE A 138 -3.99 1.29 -4.06
C PHE A 138 -4.11 2.12 -5.33
N THR A 139 -5.33 2.29 -5.83
CA THR A 139 -5.64 3.16 -6.95
C THR A 139 -6.80 4.08 -6.59
N LEU A 140 -6.68 5.36 -6.94
CA LEU A 140 -7.66 6.41 -6.71
C LEU A 140 -7.92 7.16 -8.00
N ASN A 141 -9.20 7.30 -8.37
CA ASN A 141 -9.61 8.11 -9.52
C ASN A 141 -10.19 9.43 -9.02
N THR A 142 -9.76 10.54 -9.62
CA THR A 142 -10.30 11.87 -9.34
C THR A 142 -10.61 12.60 -10.65
N LYS A 143 -11.55 13.54 -10.58
CA LYS A 143 -11.93 14.38 -11.72
C LYS A 143 -12.03 15.82 -11.27
N LYS A 144 -11.62 16.73 -12.15
CA LYS A 144 -11.74 18.17 -11.94
C LYS A 144 -12.27 18.84 -13.19
N TYR A 145 -13.33 19.63 -13.02
CA TYR A 145 -13.87 20.48 -14.07
C TYR A 145 -13.21 21.86 -14.02
N PHE A 146 -12.77 22.33 -15.18
CA PHE A 146 -12.28 23.68 -15.40
C PHE A 146 -13.30 24.43 -16.27
N PRO A 147 -13.98 25.45 -15.74
CA PRO A 147 -14.87 26.28 -16.55
C PRO A 147 -14.06 27.06 -17.58
N GLY A 148 -14.59 27.16 -18.81
CA GLY A 148 -13.99 27.92 -19.91
C GLY A 148 -14.24 29.41 -19.83
#